data_AF-A0A916VWE1-F1
#
_entry.id   AF-A0A916VWE1-F1
#
_cell.length_a   1.000
_cell.length_b   1.000
_cell.length_c   1.000
_cell.angle_alpha   90.00
_cell.angle_beta   90.00
_cell.angle_gamma   90.00
#
_symmetry.space_group_name_H-M   'P 1'
#
loop_
_entity.id
_entity.type
_entity.pdbx_description
1 polymer ?
#
loop_
_entity_poly.entity_id
_entity_poly.type
_entity_poly.pdbx_seq_one_letter_code
_entity_poly.pdbx_strand_id
1 'polypeptide(L)'
;MRNYFKMPESEEKVRLTVFVPPWVRTALKQKLAPTTISQSQFVANLLESVLLEEGYGPQEKKYTSLVELVEFNYETLLADTTISKQVLDQLIKGKRPDTVTALRIALALDMQESDIKNLTENQERKEDVKNSV
;
A
#
# COMPACT_ATOMS: atom_id res chain seq x y z
N MET A 1 21.79 17.32 1.37
CA MET A 1 20.46 17.31 2.01
C MET A 1 20.08 15.86 2.25
N ARG A 2 19.83 15.44 3.49
CA ARG A 2 19.40 14.06 3.82
C ARG A 2 17.88 14.03 3.80
N ASN A 3 17.30 13.19 2.92
CA ASN A 3 15.88 12.88 2.94
C ASN A 3 15.62 11.98 4.14
N TYR A 4 14.96 12.53 5.17
CA TYR A 4 14.41 11.74 6.25
C TYR A 4 13.08 11.17 5.75
N PHE A 5 13.07 9.89 5.39
CA PHE A 5 11.81 9.14 5.32
C PHE A 5 11.23 9.14 6.74
N LYS A 6 10.16 9.91 6.93
CA LYS A 6 9.40 9.94 8.15
C LYS A 6 8.54 8.66 8.15
N MET A 7 8.96 7.64 8.90
CA MET A 7 8.12 6.46 9.12
C MET A 7 6.88 6.90 9.92
N PRO A 8 5.68 6.39 9.59
CA PRO A 8 4.45 6.72 10.32
C PRO A 8 4.55 6.28 11.79
N GLU A 9 4.11 7.15 12.70
CA GLU A 9 4.35 7.06 14.16
C GLU A 9 3.43 6.08 14.92
N SER A 10 2.81 5.08 14.27
CA SER A 10 1.96 4.11 14.98
C SER A 10 2.02 2.67 14.46
N GLU A 11 3.19 2.19 14.05
CA GLU A 11 3.38 0.75 13.81
C GLU A 11 3.42 0.01 15.15
N GLU A 12 2.45 -0.88 15.37
CA GLU A 12 2.44 -1.84 16.47
C GLU A 12 3.71 -2.72 16.37
N LYS A 13 4.69 -2.50 17.24
CA LYS A 13 5.99 -3.18 17.15
C LYS A 13 5.89 -4.60 17.71
N VAL A 14 5.81 -5.59 16.83
CA VAL A 14 5.90 -7.01 17.19
C VAL A 14 7.35 -7.37 17.54
N ARG A 15 7.58 -7.96 18.72
CA ARG A 15 8.89 -8.50 19.13
C ARG A 15 8.96 -9.99 18.81
N LEU A 16 9.87 -10.37 17.91
CA LEU A 16 10.13 -11.77 17.57
C LEU A 16 11.45 -12.24 18.18
N THR A 17 11.45 -13.46 18.74
CA THR A 17 12.68 -14.14 19.18
C THR A 17 13.03 -15.20 18.16
N VAL A 18 14.20 -15.07 17.52
CA VAL A 18 14.66 -16.00 16.48
C VAL A 18 15.78 -16.88 17.03
N PHE A 19 15.58 -18.19 16.98
CA PHE A 19 16.59 -19.17 17.32
C PHE A 19 17.36 -19.59 16.08
N VAL A 20 18.68 -19.41 16.08
CA VAL A 20 19.55 -19.76 14.95
C VAL A 20 20.73 -20.61 15.41
N PRO A 21 21.26 -21.50 14.55
CA PRO A 21 22.51 -22.21 14.82
C PRO A 21 23.70 -21.26 15.10
N PRO A 22 24.70 -21.68 15.90
CA PRO A 22 25.85 -20.83 16.25
C PRO A 22 26.64 -20.31 15.04
N TRP A 23 26.76 -21.10 13.98
CA TRP A 23 27.48 -20.70 12.77
C TRP A 23 26.76 -19.54 12.03
N VAL A 24 25.42 -19.52 12.03
CA VAL A 24 24.62 -18.46 11.43
C VAL A 24 24.84 -17.14 12.15
N ARG A 25 24.84 -17.17 13.49
CA ARG A 25 25.14 -15.98 14.31
C ARG A 25 26.54 -15.42 14.02
N THR A 26 27.51 -16.30 13.83
CA THR A 26 28.90 -15.92 13.53
C THR A 26 29.01 -15.29 12.14
N ALA A 27 28.41 -15.92 11.12
CA ALA A 27 28.35 -15.41 9.77
C ALA A 27 27.63 -14.04 9.70
N LEU A 28 26.51 -13.88 10.41
CA LEU A 28 25.77 -12.61 10.50
C LEU A 28 26.64 -11.50 11.08
N LYS A 29 27.39 -11.78 12.17
CA LYS A 29 28.32 -10.80 12.76
C LYS A 29 29.40 -10.39 11.78
N GLN A 30 30.03 -11.34 11.09
CA GLN A 30 31.09 -11.05 10.11
C GLN A 30 30.56 -10.25 8.92
N LYS A 31 29.39 -10.63 8.40
CA LYS A 31 28.74 -9.96 7.26
C LYS A 31 28.32 -8.53 7.58
N LEU A 32 27.87 -8.27 8.80
CA LEU A 32 27.36 -6.96 9.23
C LEU A 32 28.43 -6.07 9.87
N ALA A 33 29.57 -6.60 10.29
CA ALA A 33 30.69 -5.84 10.84
C ALA A 33 31.13 -4.62 10.00
N PRO A 34 31.16 -4.66 8.65
CA PRO A 34 31.52 -3.50 7.84
C PRO A 34 30.37 -2.51 7.61
N THR A 35 29.18 -2.77 8.15
CA THR A 35 27.95 -2.00 7.88
C THR A 35 27.42 -1.30 9.13
N THR A 36 26.56 -0.30 8.95
CA THR A 36 25.83 0.35 10.03
C THR A 36 24.48 -0.32 10.33
N ILE A 37 24.14 -1.40 9.62
CA ILE A 37 22.84 -2.08 9.72
C ILE A 37 22.86 -3.02 10.94
N SER A 38 21.84 -2.91 11.79
CA SER A 38 21.70 -3.80 12.95
C SER A 38 21.29 -5.21 12.52
N GLN A 39 21.61 -6.22 13.34
CA GLN A 39 21.18 -7.60 13.09
C GLN A 39 19.66 -7.73 12.99
N SER A 40 18.92 -7.01 13.84
CA SER A 40 17.46 -7.02 13.79
C SER A 40 16.91 -6.44 12.50
N GLN A 41 17.47 -5.31 12.03
CA GLN A 41 17.07 -4.71 10.76
C GLN A 41 17.38 -5.64 9.58
N PHE A 42 18.56 -6.27 9.58
CA PHE A 42 18.93 -7.20 8.52
C PHE A 42 17.98 -8.41 8.46
N VAL A 43 17.65 -8.99 9.61
CA VAL A 43 16.71 -10.13 9.69
C VAL A 43 15.30 -9.73 9.27
N ALA A 44 14.85 -8.52 9.67
CA ALA A 44 13.55 -8.00 9.24
C ALA A 44 13.49 -7.85 7.71
N ASN A 45 14.49 -7.22 7.09
CA ASN A 45 14.55 -7.05 5.63
C ASN A 45 14.63 -8.39 4.89
N LEU A 46 15.36 -9.36 5.45
CA LEU A 46 15.44 -10.71 4.88
C LEU A 46 14.08 -11.39 4.91
N LEU A 47 13.38 -11.32 6.04
CA LEU A 47 12.04 -11.90 6.19
C LEU A 47 11.04 -11.22 5.26
N GLU A 48 11.06 -9.89 5.17
CA GLU A 48 10.24 -9.13 4.23
C GLU A 48 10.48 -9.57 2.78
N SER A 49 11.74 -9.72 2.36
CA SER A 49 12.08 -10.15 1.00
C SER A 49 11.54 -11.55 0.69
N VAL A 50 11.68 -12.50 1.62
CA VAL A 50 11.15 -13.87 1.44
C VAL A 50 9.62 -13.86 1.35
N LEU A 51 8.95 -13.12 2.25
CA LEU A 51 7.50 -13.02 2.23
C LEU A 51 6.99 -12.37 0.94
N LEU A 52 7.68 -11.34 0.44
CA LEU A 52 7.37 -10.73 -0.86
C LEU A 52 7.52 -11.72 -2.03
N GLU A 53 8.59 -12.52 -2.04
CA GLU A 53 8.80 -13.57 -3.04
C GLU A 53 7.70 -14.65 -3.00
N GLU A 54 7.19 -14.95 -1.80
CA GLU A 54 6.06 -15.86 -1.59
C GLU A 54 4.68 -15.20 -1.85
N GLY A 55 4.65 -13.91 -2.19
CA GLY A 55 3.41 -13.16 -2.47
C GLY A 55 2.69 -12.60 -1.24
N TYR A 56 3.28 -12.76 -0.05
CA TYR A 56 2.88 -12.13 1.20
C TYR A 56 3.52 -10.74 1.30
N GLY A 57 3.04 -9.82 0.49
CA GLY A 57 3.36 -8.39 0.59
C GLY A 57 2.09 -7.57 0.72
N PRO A 58 2.19 -6.26 0.99
CA PRO A 58 1.14 -5.35 0.57
C PRO A 58 0.88 -5.65 -0.91
N GLN A 59 -0.31 -6.17 -1.20
CA GLN A 59 -0.72 -6.39 -2.57
C GLN A 59 -0.87 -4.98 -3.16
N GLU A 60 0.19 -4.46 -3.80
CA GLU A 60 0.06 -3.35 -4.74
C GLU A 60 -0.76 -3.86 -5.93
N LYS A 61 -2.05 -4.13 -5.71
CA LYS A 61 -3.01 -4.13 -6.78
C LYS A 61 -3.00 -2.72 -7.32
N LYS A 62 -2.22 -2.54 -8.38
CA LYS A 62 -2.22 -1.30 -9.17
C LYS A 62 -3.55 -1.26 -9.89
N TYR A 63 -4.54 -0.67 -9.24
CA TYR A 63 -5.77 -0.31 -9.89
C TYR A 63 -5.43 0.60 -11.07
N THR A 64 -6.05 0.36 -12.21
CA THR A 64 -5.82 1.17 -13.42
C THR A 64 -6.84 2.30 -13.54
N SER A 65 -7.84 2.30 -12.67
CA SER A 65 -8.91 3.29 -12.60
C SER A 65 -9.58 3.32 -11.23
N LEU A 66 -10.29 4.41 -10.92
CA LEU A 66 -11.07 4.50 -9.68
C LEU A 66 -12.19 3.46 -9.63
N VAL A 67 -12.82 3.16 -10.77
CA VAL A 67 -13.90 2.16 -10.87
C VAL A 67 -13.39 0.80 -10.40
N GLU A 68 -12.25 0.37 -10.93
CA GLU A 68 -11.64 -0.92 -10.57
C GLU A 68 -11.30 -1.00 -9.07
N LEU A 69 -10.79 0.10 -8.50
CA LEU A 69 -10.51 0.20 -7.07
C LEU A 69 -11.78 0.06 -6.22
N VAL A 70 -12.85 0.76 -6.60
CA VAL A 70 -14.12 0.74 -5.84
C VAL A 70 -14.84 -0.61 -5.99
N GLU A 71 -14.86 -1.19 -7.19
CA GLU A 71 -15.46 -2.52 -7.42
C GLU A 71 -14.74 -3.60 -6.63
N PHE A 72 -13.41 -3.57 -6.62
CA PHE A 72 -12.62 -4.59 -5.92
C PHE A 72 -12.77 -4.52 -4.39
N ASN A 73 -12.95 -3.32 -3.85
CA ASN A 73 -13.01 -3.09 -2.40
C ASN A 73 -14.42 -2.73 -1.92
N TYR A 74 -15.47 -3.03 -2.70
CA TYR A 74 -16.81 -2.51 -2.46
C TYR A 74 -17.37 -2.85 -1.06
N GLU A 75 -17.22 -4.11 -0.65
CA GLU A 75 -17.70 -4.57 0.66
C GLU A 75 -16.90 -3.94 1.81
N THR A 76 -15.58 -3.82 1.66
CA THR A 76 -14.71 -3.13 2.65
C THR A 76 -15.09 -1.66 2.78
N LEU A 77 -15.31 -0.97 1.65
CA LEU A 77 -15.72 0.43 1.64
C LEU A 77 -17.11 0.61 2.26
N LEU A 78 -18.02 -0.34 2.11
CA LEU A 78 -19.33 -0.33 2.78
C LEU A 78 -19.24 -0.59 4.29
N ALA A 79 -18.35 -1.48 4.72
CA ALA A 79 -18.22 -1.88 6.11
C ALA A 79 -17.44 -0.85 6.94
N ASP A 80 -16.35 -0.35 6.40
CA ASP A 80 -15.34 0.41 7.16
C ASP A 80 -15.44 1.93 6.96
N THR A 81 -16.38 2.40 6.12
CA THR A 81 -16.59 3.83 5.87
C THR A 81 -18.03 4.28 6.02
N THR A 82 -18.24 5.58 6.13
CA THR A 82 -19.58 6.20 6.08
C THR A 82 -20.03 6.53 4.66
N ILE A 83 -19.37 6.00 3.62
CA ILE A 83 -19.75 6.24 2.23
C ILE A 83 -21.02 5.42 1.96
N SER A 84 -22.07 6.09 1.47
CA SER A 84 -23.33 5.40 1.20
C SER A 84 -23.21 4.50 -0.03
N LYS A 85 -24.00 3.42 -0.03
CA LYS A 85 -24.10 2.50 -1.18
C LYS A 85 -24.37 3.22 -2.50
N GLN A 86 -25.27 4.21 -2.48
CA GLN A 86 -25.59 5.02 -3.65
C GLN A 86 -24.39 5.79 -4.20
N VAL A 87 -23.49 6.26 -3.33
CA VAL A 87 -22.27 6.96 -3.75
C VAL A 87 -21.30 5.97 -4.38
N LEU A 88 -21.05 4.81 -3.75
CA LEU A 88 -20.18 3.77 -4.33
C LEU A 88 -20.70 3.30 -5.69
N ASP A 89 -22.01 3.09 -5.83
CA ASP A 89 -22.64 2.72 -7.11
C ASP A 89 -22.46 3.80 -8.19
N GLN A 90 -22.42 5.08 -7.81
CA GLN A 90 -22.13 6.17 -8.73
C GLN A 90 -20.65 6.19 -9.14
N LEU A 91 -19.72 5.88 -8.22
CA LEU A 91 -18.30 5.80 -8.52
C LEU A 91 -17.98 4.63 -9.47
N ILE A 92 -18.64 3.47 -9.29
CA ILE A 92 -18.53 2.33 -10.20
C ILE A 92 -19.03 2.69 -11.61
N LYS A 93 -20.02 3.59 -11.71
CA LYS A 93 -20.49 4.13 -13.00
C LYS A 93 -19.56 5.21 -13.59
N GLY A 94 -18.39 5.42 -13.01
CA GLY A 94 -17.40 6.39 -13.50
C GLY A 94 -17.63 7.83 -13.03
N LYS A 95 -18.54 8.07 -12.08
CA LYS A 95 -18.70 9.41 -11.51
C LYS A 95 -17.47 9.76 -10.66
N ARG A 96 -17.01 11.01 -10.77
CA ARG A 96 -15.89 11.48 -9.93
C ARG A 96 -16.31 11.59 -8.46
N PRO A 97 -15.44 11.17 -7.53
CA PRO A 97 -15.65 11.38 -6.10
C PRO A 97 -15.42 12.86 -5.79
N ASP A 98 -16.16 13.38 -4.81
CA ASP A 98 -15.79 14.63 -4.18
C ASP A 98 -14.55 14.43 -3.28
N THR A 99 -13.94 15.53 -2.83
CA THR A 99 -12.70 15.48 -2.02
C THR A 99 -12.89 14.68 -0.72
N VAL A 100 -14.06 14.79 -0.10
CA VAL A 100 -14.35 14.09 1.17
C VAL A 100 -14.48 12.59 0.94
N THR A 101 -15.13 12.17 -0.14
CA THR A 101 -15.27 10.75 -0.52
C THR A 101 -13.92 10.17 -0.91
N ALA A 102 -13.10 10.89 -1.68
CA ALA A 102 -11.75 10.46 -2.05
C ALA A 102 -10.87 10.24 -0.81
N LEU A 103 -10.91 11.14 0.17
CA LEU A 103 -10.19 11.00 1.43
C LEU A 103 -10.66 9.79 2.24
N ARG A 104 -11.97 9.52 2.30
CA ARG A 104 -12.52 8.36 3.00
C ARG A 104 -12.08 7.04 2.36
N ILE A 105 -12.07 6.97 1.03
CA ILE A 105 -11.56 5.81 0.29
C ILE A 105 -10.07 5.61 0.58
N ALA A 106 -9.28 6.69 0.51
CA ALA A 106 -7.85 6.65 0.79
C ALA A 106 -7.55 6.11 2.20
N LEU A 107 -8.26 6.61 3.22
CA LEU A 107 -8.11 6.15 4.61
C LEU A 107 -8.52 4.68 4.78
N ALA A 108 -9.62 4.24 4.16
CA ALA A 108 -10.13 2.88 4.31
C ALA A 108 -9.22 1.83 3.67
N LEU A 109 -8.50 2.20 2.61
CA LEU A 109 -7.63 1.31 1.85
C LEU A 109 -6.15 1.50 2.18
N ASP A 110 -5.83 2.32 3.18
CA ASP A 110 -4.46 2.70 3.54
C ASP A 110 -3.64 3.22 2.33
N MET A 111 -4.28 4.06 1.52
CA MET A 111 -3.72 4.67 0.31
C MET A 111 -3.52 6.18 0.48
N GLN A 112 -2.65 6.79 -0.34
CA GLN A 112 -2.54 8.25 -0.36
C GLN A 112 -3.66 8.88 -1.19
N GLU A 113 -4.13 10.06 -0.79
CA GLU A 113 -5.15 10.82 -1.56
C GLU A 113 -4.68 11.12 -2.99
N SER A 114 -3.37 11.32 -3.19
CA SER A 114 -2.76 11.51 -4.52
C SER A 114 -2.96 10.31 -5.43
N ASP A 115 -2.95 9.09 -4.90
CA ASP A 115 -3.13 7.88 -5.69
C ASP A 115 -4.58 7.78 -6.20
N ILE A 116 -5.55 8.13 -5.36
CA ILE A 116 -6.97 8.20 -5.74
C ILE A 116 -7.19 9.27 -6.83
N LYS A 117 -6.53 10.42 -6.73
CA LYS A 117 -6.58 11.48 -7.76
C LYS A 117 -6.00 11.01 -9.10
N ASN A 118 -4.82 10.37 -9.07
CA ASN A 118 -4.20 9.82 -10.27
C ASN A 118 -5.09 8.77 -10.98
N LEU A 119 -5.81 7.95 -10.21
CA LEU A 119 -6.77 6.97 -10.74
C LEU A 119 -8.00 7.60 -11.39
N THR A 120 -8.37 8.80 -10.94
CA THR A 120 -9.47 9.59 -11.52
C THR A 120 -9.02 10.28 -12.82
N GLU A 121 -7.83 10.90 -12.82
CA GLU A 121 -7.28 11.61 -13.99
C GLU A 121 -6.92 10.67 -15.15
N ASN A 122 -6.48 9.44 -14.85
CA ASN A 122 -6.17 8.43 -15.87
C ASN A 122 -7.44 7.88 -16.59
N GLN A 123 -8.63 8.00 -15.99
CA GLN A 123 -9.89 7.69 -16.68
C GLN A 123 -10.21 8.74 -17.75
N GLU A 124 -9.97 10.03 -17.49
CA GLU A 124 -10.25 11.13 -18.41
C GLU A 124 -9.46 11.00 -19.72
N ARG A 125 -8.15 10.71 -19.61
CA ARG A 125 -7.30 10.52 -20.80
C ARG A 125 -7.74 9.36 -21.69
N LYS A 126 -8.46 8.36 -21.15
CA LYS A 126 -8.99 7.24 -21.94
C LYS A 126 -10.35 7.55 -22.58
N GLU A 127 -11.17 8.39 -21.95
CA GLU A 127 -12.46 8.83 -22.50
C GLU A 127 -12.31 9.88 -23.61
N ASP A 128 -11.37 10.82 -23.46
CA ASP A 128 -11.09 11.84 -24.48
C ASP A 128 -10.59 11.23 -25.79
N VAL A 129 -9.84 10.12 -25.71
CA VAL A 129 -9.36 9.38 -26.88
C VAL A 129 -10.49 8.59 -27.57
N LYS A 130 -11.48 8.10 -26.83
CA LYS A 130 -12.64 7.40 -27.42
C LYS A 130 -13.64 8.34 -28.09
N ASN A 131 -13.77 9.57 -27.61
CA ASN A 131 -14.69 10.56 -28.16
C ASN A 131 -14.08 11.40 -29.31
N SER A 132 -12.81 11.16 -29.66
CA SER A 132 -12.08 11.88 -30.73
C SER A 132 -11.90 11.05 -32.01
N VAL A 133 -12.63 9.94 -32.18
CA VAL A 133 -12.60 9.07 -33.38
C VAL A 133 -13.97 9.00 -34.02
#